data_AF-A0A2U3L8H5-F1
#
_entry.id   AF-A0A2U3L8H5-F1
#
_cell.length_a   1.000
_cell.length_b   1.000
_cell.length_c   1.000
_cell.angle_alpha   90.00
_cell.angle_beta   90.00
_cell.angle_gamma   90.00
#
_symmetry.space_group_name_H-M   'P 1'
#
loop_
_entity.id
_entity.type
_entity.pdbx_description
1 polymer ?
#
loop_
_entity_poly.entity_id
_entity_poly.type
_entity_poly.pdbx_seq_one_letter_code
_entity_poly.pdbx_strand_id
1 'polypeptide(L)'
;MLLAFVAYNAYNRCMQYTIRNVPDTLDEALRRAAREQGKSLNEVAIEALARGAGVTGECGRQRDLSDIAGTWRKDPAFDEARAAQDTVDEGMWR
;
A
#
# COMPACT_ATOMS: atom_id res chain seq x y z
N MET A 1 -20.45 -31.44 13.46
CA MET A 1 -19.46 -30.74 12.59
C MET A 1 -20.08 -29.56 11.84
N LEU A 2 -21.28 -29.70 11.23
CA LEU A 2 -21.97 -28.60 10.52
C LEU A 2 -22.33 -27.39 11.41
N LEU A 3 -22.79 -27.63 12.64
CA LEU A 3 -23.16 -26.57 13.59
C LEU A 3 -21.97 -25.70 14.03
N ALA A 4 -20.78 -26.31 14.19
CA ALA A 4 -19.57 -25.58 14.54
C ALA A 4 -19.11 -24.64 13.41
N PHE A 5 -19.26 -25.06 12.15
CA PHE A 5 -18.95 -24.24 10.98
C PHE A 5 -19.90 -23.05 10.84
N VAL A 6 -21.21 -23.26 11.05
CA VAL A 6 -22.21 -22.17 11.00
C VAL A 6 -21.98 -21.17 12.12
N ALA A 7 -21.73 -21.63 13.35
CA ALA A 7 -21.43 -20.77 14.49
C ALA A 7 -20.15 -19.94 14.29
N TYR A 8 -19.08 -20.57 13.77
CA TYR A 8 -17.83 -19.87 13.45
C TYR A 8 -17.99 -18.79 12.37
N ASN A 9 -18.75 -19.08 11.31
CA ASN A 9 -19.04 -18.10 10.25
C ASN A 9 -19.91 -16.95 10.76
N ALA A 10 -20.92 -17.24 11.60
CA ALA A 10 -21.76 -16.21 12.20
C ALA A 10 -20.94 -15.32 13.15
N TYR A 11 -20.09 -15.92 13.99
CA TYR A 11 -19.19 -15.20 14.88
C TYR A 11 -18.27 -14.23 14.10
N ASN A 12 -17.62 -14.72 13.04
CA ASN A 12 -16.71 -13.89 12.25
C ASN A 12 -17.42 -12.83 11.42
N ARG A 13 -18.60 -13.11 10.87
CA ARG A 13 -19.38 -12.12 10.09
C ARG A 13 -20.04 -11.05 10.94
N CYS A 14 -20.31 -11.34 12.21
CA CYS A 14 -20.95 -10.40 13.14
C CYS A 14 -19.96 -9.69 14.05
N MET A 15 -18.66 -9.96 13.94
CA MET A 15 -17.65 -9.34 14.79
C MET A 15 -17.50 -7.86 14.44
N GLN A 16 -17.87 -7.00 15.39
CA GLN A 16 -17.78 -5.55 15.25
C GLN A 16 -16.88 -4.99 16.35
N TYR A 17 -15.91 -4.16 15.95
CA TYR A 17 -15.09 -3.40 16.87
C TYR A 17 -15.43 -1.91 16.77
N THR A 18 -15.59 -1.26 17.92
CA THR A 18 -15.73 0.19 18.00
C THR A 18 -14.39 0.79 18.40
N ILE A 19 -13.81 1.58 17.51
CA ILE A 19 -12.59 2.36 17.78
C ILE A 19 -13.02 3.71 18.34
N ARG A 20 -12.62 4.02 19.58
CA ARG A 20 -12.99 5.25 20.29
C ARG A 20 -11.85 6.26 20.20
N ASN A 21 -12.19 7.55 20.27
CA ASN A 21 -11.23 8.67 20.30
C ASN A 21 -10.30 8.69 19.07
N VAL A 22 -10.87 8.50 17.88
CA VAL A 22 -10.12 8.67 16.62
C VAL A 22 -9.74 10.15 16.48
N PRO A 23 -8.46 10.51 16.36
CA PRO A 23 -8.05 11.89 16.17
C PRO A 23 -8.63 12.47 14.87
N ASP A 24 -9.00 13.75 14.86
CA ASP A 24 -9.60 14.41 13.68
C ASP A 24 -8.71 14.27 12.43
N THR A 25 -7.39 14.40 12.61
CA THR A 25 -6.42 14.25 11.52
C THR A 25 -6.43 12.85 10.89
N LEU A 26 -6.74 11.82 11.68
CA LEU A 26 -6.84 10.44 11.20
C LEU A 26 -8.19 10.19 10.50
N ASP A 27 -9.30 10.72 11.02
CA ASP A 27 -10.61 10.63 10.36
C ASP A 27 -10.59 11.32 8.98
N GLU A 28 -10.03 12.52 8.90
CA GLU A 28 -9.85 13.24 7.64
C GLU A 28 -9.02 12.44 6.62
N ALA A 29 -7.91 11.86 7.05
CA ALA A 29 -7.06 11.05 6.20
C ALA A 29 -7.79 9.80 5.67
N LEU A 30 -8.56 9.11 6.51
CA LEU A 30 -9.35 7.94 6.12
C LEU A 30 -10.47 8.31 5.15
N ARG A 31 -11.18 9.43 5.39
CA ARG A 31 -12.23 9.92 4.49
C ARG A 31 -11.69 10.33 3.13
N ARG A 32 -10.54 11.01 3.10
CA ARG A 32 -9.87 11.36 1.84
C ARG A 32 -9.53 10.10 1.06
N ALA A 33 -8.89 9.12 1.71
CA ALA A 33 -8.52 7.86 1.09
C ALA A 33 -9.74 7.05 0.60
N ALA A 34 -10.88 7.11 1.30
CA ALA A 34 -12.13 6.48 0.88
C ALA A 34 -12.69 7.13 -0.41
N ARG A 35 -12.65 8.46 -0.51
CA ARG A 35 -13.10 9.19 -1.70
C ARG A 35 -12.20 8.91 -2.91
N GLU A 36 -10.89 8.95 -2.71
CA GLU A 36 -9.90 8.70 -3.78
C GLU A 36 -9.99 7.28 -4.34
N GLN A 37 -10.26 6.28 -3.48
CA GLN A 37 -10.36 4.88 -3.89
C GLN A 37 -11.78 4.44 -4.28
N GLY A 38 -12.80 5.28 -4.09
CA GLY A 38 -14.20 4.91 -4.31
C GLY A 38 -14.69 3.80 -3.37
N LYS A 39 -14.10 3.67 -2.19
CA LYS A 39 -14.39 2.61 -1.19
C LYS A 39 -15.19 3.18 -0.02
N SER A 40 -15.85 2.30 0.74
CA SER A 40 -16.47 2.71 2.00
C SER A 40 -15.40 3.06 3.04
N LEU A 41 -15.75 3.94 3.99
CA LEU A 41 -14.86 4.30 5.11
C LEU A 41 -14.45 3.07 5.93
N ASN A 42 -15.37 2.11 6.11
CA ASN A 42 -15.11 0.89 6.85
C ASN A 42 -14.08 -0.01 6.14
N GLU A 43 -14.19 -0.19 4.83
CA GLU A 43 -13.20 -0.96 4.05
C GLU A 43 -11.81 -0.33 4.14
N VAL A 44 -11.70 0.98 3.95
CA VAL A 44 -10.41 1.68 4.06
C VAL A 44 -9.84 1.61 5.48
N ALA A 45 -10.67 1.71 6.51
CA ALA A 45 -10.24 1.56 7.89
C ALA A 45 -9.70 0.14 8.16
N ILE A 46 -10.40 -0.90 7.70
CA ILE A 46 -9.95 -2.29 7.84
C ILE A 46 -8.63 -2.51 7.09
N GLU A 47 -8.49 -2.01 5.85
CA GLU A 47 -7.24 -2.10 5.08
C GLU A 47 -6.08 -1.36 5.77
N ALA A 48 -6.33 -0.18 6.33
CA ALA A 48 -5.32 0.58 7.07
C ALA A 48 -4.87 -0.16 8.34
N LEU A 49 -5.82 -0.73 9.11
CA LEU A 49 -5.52 -1.52 10.31
C LEU A 49 -4.78 -2.81 9.95
N ALA A 50 -5.19 -3.49 8.88
CA ALA A 50 -4.53 -4.71 8.43
C ALA A 50 -3.09 -4.43 7.94
N ARG A 51 -2.85 -3.30 7.27
CA ARG A 51 -1.50 -2.82 6.92
C ARG A 51 -0.67 -2.50 8.16
N GLY A 52 -1.21 -1.73 9.10
CA GLY A 52 -0.51 -1.35 10.33
C GLY A 52 -0.20 -2.54 11.24
N ALA A 53 -1.06 -3.56 11.25
CA ALA A 53 -0.86 -4.79 12.01
C ALA A 53 0.02 -5.83 11.27
N GLY A 54 0.45 -5.55 10.03
CA GLY A 54 1.24 -6.49 9.22
C GLY A 54 0.46 -7.74 8.78
N VAL A 55 -0.88 -7.70 8.83
CA VAL A 55 -1.77 -8.82 8.48
C VAL A 55 -2.09 -8.85 6.99
N THR A 56 -1.99 -7.71 6.30
CA THR A 56 -1.87 -7.73 4.84
C THR A 56 -0.52 -8.34 4.47
N GLY A 57 -0.50 -9.66 4.27
CA GLY A 57 0.65 -10.42 3.75
C GLY A 57 1.12 -9.97 2.37
N GLU A 58 0.40 -9.04 1.74
CA GLU A 58 0.69 -8.51 0.43
C GLU A 58 0.32 -7.01 0.40
N CYS A 59 1.24 -6.14 0.84
CA CYS A 59 1.67 -5.19 -0.19
C CYS A 59 2.43 -6.10 -1.15
N GLY A 60 1.71 -6.73 -2.09
CA GLY A 60 2.32 -7.66 -3.03
C GLY A 60 3.51 -6.89 -3.56
N ARG A 61 4.74 -7.37 -3.27
CA ARG A 61 5.95 -6.70 -3.74
C ARG A 61 5.65 -6.31 -5.17
N GLN A 62 5.59 -5.02 -5.47
CA GLN A 62 5.25 -4.58 -6.82
C GLN A 62 6.42 -4.99 -7.71
N ARG A 63 6.32 -6.24 -8.18
CA ARG A 63 7.31 -6.96 -8.97
C ARG A 63 6.98 -6.82 -10.45
N ASP A 64 5.74 -6.43 -10.74
CA ASP A 64 5.32 -6.08 -12.06
C ASP A 64 5.59 -4.59 -12.27
N LEU A 65 6.48 -4.31 -13.23
CA LEU A 65 6.83 -2.97 -13.70
C LEU A 65 6.39 -2.78 -15.15
N SER A 66 5.53 -3.67 -15.67
CA SER A 66 5.08 -3.65 -17.08
C SER A 66 4.32 -2.38 -17.46
N ASP A 67 3.74 -1.70 -16.49
CA ASP A 67 3.06 -0.40 -16.62
C ASP A 67 4.02 0.76 -16.88
N ILE A 68 5.29 0.63 -16.47
CA ILE A 68 6.34 1.65 -16.65
C ILE A 68 7.34 1.23 -17.73
N ALA A 69 7.58 -0.07 -17.91
CA ALA A 69 8.50 -0.59 -18.90
C ALA A 69 8.09 -0.17 -20.33
N GLY A 70 8.99 0.48 -21.06
CA GLY A 70 8.73 0.97 -22.42
C GLY A 70 8.02 2.32 -22.51
N THR A 71 7.63 2.93 -21.38
CA THR A 71 7.05 4.29 -21.36
C THR A 71 8.09 5.40 -21.35
N TRP A 72 9.38 5.04 -21.39
CA TRP A 72 10.50 5.99 -21.33
C TRP A 72 10.43 7.04 -22.43
N ARG A 73 10.61 8.30 -22.04
CA ARG A 73 10.75 9.44 -22.94
C ARG A 73 12.20 9.88 -22.92
N LYS A 74 12.77 10.17 -24.09
CA LYS A 74 14.13 10.69 -24.19
C LYS A 74 14.25 11.99 -23.42
N ASP A 75 15.22 12.04 -22.53
CA ASP A 75 15.53 13.18 -21.68
C ASP A 75 17.05 13.44 -21.74
N PRO A 76 17.48 14.52 -22.43
CA PRO A 76 18.90 14.86 -22.54
C PRO A 76 19.59 15.06 -21.19
N ALA A 77 18.89 15.58 -20.18
CA ALA A 77 19.47 15.79 -18.85
C ALA A 77 19.75 14.46 -18.15
N PHE A 78 18.86 13.48 -18.33
CA PHE A 78 19.07 12.12 -17.83
C PHE A 78 20.23 11.43 -18.55
N ASP A 79 20.34 11.59 -19.87
CA ASP A 79 21.43 11.00 -20.67
C ASP A 79 22.80 11.57 -20.26
N GLU A 80 22.89 12.88 -20.01
CA GLU A 80 24.10 13.52 -19.48
C GLU A 80 24.46 13.02 -18.06
N ALA A 81 23.48 12.92 -17.17
CA ALA A 81 23.68 12.40 -15.82
C ALA A 81 24.16 10.93 -15.84
N ARG A 82 23.63 10.12 -16.76
CA ARG A 82 24.06 8.74 -16.95
C ARG A 82 25.51 8.66 -17.44
N ALA A 83 25.88 9.48 -18.41
CA ALA A 83 27.27 9.54 -18.90
C ALA A 83 28.26 9.93 -17.80
N ALA A 84 27.86 10.82 -16.90
CA ALA A 84 28.66 11.16 -15.72
C ALA A 84 28.78 9.98 -14.74
N GLN A 85 27.71 9.21 -14.51
CA GLN A 85 27.75 8.01 -13.64
C GLN A 85 28.59 6.86 -14.21
N ASP A 86 28.61 6.69 -15.54
CA ASP A 86 29.42 5.64 -16.20
C ASP A 86 30.93 5.89 -16.09
N THR A 87 31.34 7.09 -15.66
CA THR A 87 32.75 7.41 -15.41
C THR A 87 33.17 6.92 -14.03
N VAL A 88 34.01 5.89 -13.99
CA VAL A 88 34.58 5.37 -12.75
C VAL A 88 35.54 6.40 -12.14
N ASP A 89 35.27 6.80 -10.90
CA ASP A 89 36.23 7.54 -10.08
C ASP A 89 37.14 6.56 -9.32
N GLU A 90 38.39 6.40 -9.80
CA GLU A 90 39.38 5.53 -9.18
C GLU A 90 39.73 5.90 -7.73
N GLY A 91 39.43 7.13 -7.29
CA GLY A 91 39.62 7.59 -5.93
C GLY A 91 38.53 7.12 -4.96
N MET A 92 37.31 6.85 -5.44
CA MET A 92 36.23 6.25 -4.65
C MET A 92 36.29 4.71 -4.58
N TRP A 93 37.07 4.07 -5.46
CA TRP A 93 37.14 2.61 -5.59
C TRP A 93 38.31 1.93 -4.83
N ARG A 94 38.99 2.68 -3.95
CA ARG A 94 39.98 2.14 -3.00
C ARG A 94 39.37 1.95 -1.62
#